data_AF-A0AAV6YB22-F1
#
_entry.id   AF-A0AAV6YB22-F1
#
_cell.length_a   1.000
_cell.length_b   1.000
_cell.length_c   1.000
_cell.angle_alpha   90.00
_cell.angle_beta   90.00
_cell.angle_gamma   90.00
#
_symmetry.space_group_name_H-M   'P 1'
#
loop_
_entity.id
_entity.type
_entity.pdbx_description
1 polymer ?
#
loop_
_entity_poly.entity_id
_entity_poly.type
_entity_poly.pdbx_seq_one_letter_code
_entity_poly.pdbx_strand_id
1 'polypeptide(L)'
;MLRLRAGRLCVAGGSRLLLGATRCDESFFIFDCADVERRPAPVGQETSSTDSEKILAAAFSSSGDYFAVTDDSKRLVLFKTSPIWEKISVR
;
A
#
# COMPACT_ATOMS: atom_id res chain seq x y z
N MET A 1 -8.25 9.14 2.34
CA MET A 1 -9.24 8.04 2.41
C MET A 1 -9.07 7.30 3.73
N LEU A 2 -10.16 6.89 4.38
CA LEU A 2 -10.14 6.05 5.59
C LEU A 2 -10.86 4.72 5.31
N ARG A 3 -10.28 3.60 5.72
CA ARG A 3 -10.88 2.25 5.63
C ARG A 3 -10.68 1.50 6.94
N LEU A 4 -11.73 0.83 7.42
CA LEU A 4 -11.71 0.03 8.64
C LEU A 4 -12.36 -1.32 8.37
N ARG A 5 -11.71 -2.42 8.76
CA ARG A 5 -12.31 -3.75 8.70
C ARG A 5 -11.60 -4.76 9.59
N ALA A 6 -12.35 -5.63 10.26
CA ALA A 6 -11.81 -6.76 11.04
C ALA A 6 -10.67 -6.36 11.98
N GLY A 7 -10.81 -5.24 12.69
CA GLY A 7 -9.79 -4.73 13.59
C GLY A 7 -8.54 -4.16 12.89
N ARG A 8 -8.63 -3.79 11.61
CA ARG A 8 -7.56 -3.17 10.83
C ARG A 8 -8.00 -1.81 10.29
N LEU A 9 -7.08 -0.87 10.28
CA LEU A 9 -7.24 0.50 9.85
C LEU A 9 -6.30 0.79 8.68
N CYS A 10 -6.77 1.59 7.74
CA CYS A 10 -5.99 2.15 6.67
C CYS A 10 -6.32 3.64 6.50
N VAL A 11 -5.29 4.47 6.53
CA VAL A 11 -5.36 5.90 6.19
C VAL A 11 -4.55 6.12 4.92
N ALA A 12 -5.18 6.66 3.88
CA ALA A 12 -4.54 7.01 2.62
C ALA A 12 -4.50 8.52 2.41
N GLY A 13 -3.38 9.03 1.92
CA GLY A 13 -3.20 10.42 1.48
C GLY A 13 -2.12 10.53 0.42
N GLY A 14 -2.42 11.17 -0.72
CA GLY A 14 -1.50 11.24 -1.85
C GLY A 14 -1.13 9.84 -2.36
N SER A 15 0.16 9.53 -2.39
CA SER A 15 0.73 8.22 -2.75
C SER A 15 0.94 7.27 -1.58
N ARG A 16 0.59 7.68 -0.35
CA ARG A 16 0.96 6.98 0.87
C ARG A 16 -0.22 6.35 1.60
N LEU A 17 0.04 5.19 2.16
CA LEU A 17 -0.82 4.46 3.09
C LEU A 17 -0.14 4.29 4.44
N LEU A 18 -0.89 4.55 5.50
CA LEU A 18 -0.61 4.06 6.85
C LEU A 18 -1.62 2.95 7.17
N LEU A 19 -1.10 1.75 7.41
CA LEU A 19 -1.84 0.54 7.70
C LEU A 19 -1.54 0.12 9.14
N GLY A 20 -2.53 -0.33 9.89
CA GLY A 20 -2.33 -0.77 11.27
C GLY A 20 -3.47 -1.61 11.81
N ALA A 21 -3.25 -2.30 12.92
CA ALA A 21 -4.32 -2.94 13.66
C ALA A 21 -4.93 -1.96 14.68
N THR A 22 -6.22 -2.15 14.99
CA THR A 22 -6.93 -1.41 16.04
C THR A 22 -6.87 -2.13 17.39
N ARG A 23 -6.17 -3.26 17.47
CA ARG A 23 -5.90 -3.97 18.72
C ARG A 23 -4.51 -3.54 19.23
N CYS A 24 -4.40 -3.25 20.51
CA CYS A 24 -3.18 -2.75 21.15
C CYS A 24 -2.11 -3.84 21.19
N ASP A 25 -1.20 -3.84 20.21
CA ASP A 25 0.17 -4.41 20.23
C ASP A 25 0.78 -4.52 18.82
N GLU A 26 -0.01 -4.38 17.76
CA GLU A 26 0.53 -4.54 16.41
C GLU A 26 1.18 -3.27 15.85
N SER A 27 2.29 -3.45 15.14
CA SER A 27 3.04 -2.38 14.50
C SER A 27 2.29 -1.79 13.30
N PHE A 28 2.55 -0.51 13.02
CA PHE A 28 2.09 0.13 11.80
C PHE A 28 2.94 -0.31 10.61
N PHE A 29 2.30 -0.50 9.47
CA PHE A 29 2.93 -0.71 8.18
C PHE A 29 2.71 0.51 7.30
N ILE A 30 3.80 1.08 6.77
CA ILE A 30 3.75 2.22 5.85
C ILE A 30 4.02 1.70 4.45
N PHE A 31 3.21 2.14 3.50
CA PHE A 31 3.39 1.84 2.09
C PHE A 31 3.38 3.14 1.28
N ASP A 32 4.38 3.31 0.43
CA ASP A 32 4.44 4.37 -0.58
C ASP A 32 4.34 3.71 -1.96
N CYS A 33 3.48 4.23 -2.84
CA CYS A 33 3.36 3.70 -4.20
C CYS A 33 4.69 3.77 -4.98
N ALA A 34 5.58 4.70 -4.62
CA ALA A 34 6.93 4.82 -5.20
C ALA A 34 7.80 3.58 -5.00
N ASP A 35 7.55 2.81 -3.93
CA ASP A 35 8.30 1.60 -3.63
C ASP A 35 7.89 0.41 -4.53
N VAL A 36 6.83 0.55 -5.32
CA VAL A 36 6.41 -0.47 -6.29
C VAL A 36 7.40 -0.53 -7.46
N GLU A 37 7.90 0.61 -7.91
CA GLU A 37 8.75 0.73 -9.11
C GLU A 37 10.24 0.85 -8.83
N ARG A 38 10.67 1.01 -7.58
CA ARG A 38 12.10 1.05 -7.22
C ARG A 38 12.81 -0.26 -7.58
N ARG A 39 13.25 -0.37 -8.83
CA ARG A 39 14.43 -1.13 -9.19
C ARG A 39 15.66 -0.37 -8.68
N PRO A 40 16.70 -1.05 -8.17
CA PRO A 40 17.96 -0.37 -7.89
C PRO A 40 18.43 0.29 -9.19
N ALA A 41 18.44 1.62 -9.20
CA ALA A 41 18.93 2.37 -10.34
C ALA A 41 20.44 2.12 -10.48
N PRO A 42 20.96 1.90 -11.70
CA PRO A 42 22.39 2.00 -11.92
C PRO A 42 22.87 3.40 -11.53
N VAL A 43 24.05 3.48 -10.92
CA VAL A 43 24.66 4.74 -10.46
C VAL A 43 24.65 5.76 -11.61
N GLY A 44 23.93 6.88 -11.42
CA GLY A 44 23.95 8.01 -12.35
C GLY A 44 22.70 8.26 -13.17
N GLN A 45 21.61 7.51 -12.97
CA GLN A 45 20.35 7.78 -13.67
C GLN A 45 19.31 8.42 -12.73
N GLU A 46 19.12 9.74 -12.88
CA GLU A 46 17.99 10.44 -12.28
C GLU A 46 16.72 10.03 -13.01
N THR A 47 15.95 9.11 -12.43
CA THR A 47 14.60 8.82 -12.91
C THR A 47 13.66 9.88 -12.35
N SER A 48 13.55 11.00 -13.05
CA SER A 48 12.48 11.97 -12.88
C SER A 48 11.17 11.39 -13.43
N SER A 49 10.61 10.38 -12.76
CA SER A 49 9.24 9.94 -13.03
C SER A 49 8.30 10.85 -12.24
N THR A 50 7.89 11.94 -12.89
CA THR A 50 6.86 12.88 -12.42
C THR A 50 5.44 12.33 -12.59
N ASP A 51 5.28 11.01 -12.71
CA ASP A 51 3.96 10.42 -12.64
C ASP A 51 3.52 10.48 -11.18
N SER A 52 2.43 11.21 -10.94
CA SER A 52 1.75 11.14 -9.65
C SER A 52 1.38 9.68 -9.44
N GLU A 53 1.63 9.16 -8.24
CA GLU A 53 1.27 7.79 -7.85
C GLU A 53 0.16 7.85 -6.81
N LYS A 54 -0.81 8.73 -7.06
CA LYS A 54 -1.91 9.02 -6.16
C LYS A 54 -2.81 7.81 -6.05
N ILE A 55 -3.08 7.44 -4.81
CA ILE A 55 -4.02 6.36 -4.49
C ILE A 55 -5.43 6.76 -4.92
N LEU A 56 -6.02 5.95 -5.79
CA LEU A 56 -7.38 6.14 -6.29
C LEU A 56 -8.38 5.33 -5.47
N ALA A 57 -8.05 4.09 -5.15
CA ALA A 57 -8.91 3.23 -4.36
C ALA A 57 -8.12 2.25 -3.49
N ALA A 58 -8.72 1.89 -2.36
CA ALA A 58 -8.21 0.86 -1.48
C ALA A 58 -9.35 0.12 -0.78
N ALA A 59 -9.17 -1.18 -0.54
CA ALA A 59 -10.19 -2.04 0.05
C ALA A 59 -9.59 -3.23 0.81
N PHE A 60 -10.25 -3.59 1.91
CA PHE A 60 -10.04 -4.87 2.60
C PHE A 60 -11.00 -5.94 2.05
N SER A 61 -10.49 -7.16 1.89
CA SER A 61 -11.29 -8.37 1.65
C SER A 61 -12.31 -8.63 2.77
N SER A 62 -13.24 -9.57 2.56
CA SER A 62 -14.33 -9.86 3.51
C SER A 62 -13.84 -10.20 4.91
N SER A 63 -12.85 -11.09 5.00
CA SER A 63 -12.18 -11.49 6.24
C SER A 63 -11.18 -10.47 6.77
N GLY A 64 -10.72 -9.56 5.91
CA GLY A 64 -9.66 -8.61 6.21
C GLY A 64 -8.24 -9.16 6.05
N ASP A 65 -8.08 -10.44 5.67
CA ASP A 65 -6.78 -11.11 5.48
C ASP A 65 -6.00 -10.61 4.26
N TYR A 66 -6.72 -9.97 3.35
CA TYR A 66 -6.16 -9.29 2.18
C TYR A 66 -6.56 -7.84 2.11
N PHE A 67 -5.67 -7.04 1.55
CA PHE A 67 -5.86 -5.62 1.26
C PHE A 67 -5.36 -5.31 -0.16
N ALA A 68 -6.16 -4.57 -0.92
CA ALA A 68 -5.83 -4.16 -2.27
C ALA A 68 -5.81 -2.63 -2.37
N VAL A 69 -4.85 -2.08 -3.09
CA VAL A 69 -4.73 -0.65 -3.41
C VAL A 69 -4.42 -0.48 -4.89
N THR A 70 -4.96 0.58 -5.48
CA THR A 70 -4.64 1.01 -6.84
C THR A 70 -4.36 2.51 -6.89
N ASP A 71 -3.43 2.87 -7.76
CA ASP A 71 -3.00 4.24 -8.05
C ASP A 71 -3.37 4.67 -9.48
N ASP A 72 -3.09 5.93 -9.80
CA ASP A 72 -3.27 6.55 -11.12
C ASP A 72 -2.27 6.08 -12.18
N SER A 73 -1.20 5.38 -11.79
CA SER A 73 -0.38 4.54 -12.69
C SER A 73 -1.10 3.25 -13.10
N LYS A 74 -2.36 3.05 -12.67
CA LYS A 74 -3.23 1.90 -12.96
C LYS A 74 -2.69 0.58 -12.42
N ARG A 75 -1.79 0.64 -11.43
CA ARG A 75 -1.23 -0.55 -10.80
C ARG A 75 -2.21 -1.07 -9.76
N LEU A 76 -2.28 -2.38 -9.60
CA LEU A 76 -3.02 -3.03 -8.51
C LEU A 76 -2.03 -3.78 -7.62
N VAL A 77 -1.88 -3.32 -6.38
CA VAL A 77 -1.03 -3.98 -5.38
C VAL A 77 -1.91 -4.74 -4.39
N LEU A 78 -1.59 -6.02 -4.19
CA LEU A 78 -2.26 -6.90 -3.26
C LEU A 78 -1.34 -7.24 -2.09
N PHE A 79 -1.89 -7.14 -0.88
CA PHE A 79 -1.24 -7.47 0.37
C PHE A 79 -1.96 -8.59 1.09
N LYS A 80 -1.20 -9.45 1.75
CA LYS A 80 -1.65 -10.24 2.90
C LYS A 80 -1.47 -9.40 4.16
N THR A 81 -2.43 -9.43 5.08
CA THR A 81 -2.46 -8.54 6.26
C THR A 81 -2.20 -9.28 7.58
N SER A 82 -2.07 -10.61 7.56
CA SER A 82 -1.84 -11.45 8.74
C SER A 82 -1.04 -12.70 8.35
N PRO A 83 -0.08 -13.17 9.19
CA PRO A 83 0.30 -12.62 10.50
C PRO A 83 1.13 -11.33 10.42
N ILE A 84 1.65 -10.99 9.25
CA ILE A 84 2.36 -9.73 8.97
C ILE A 84 1.87 -9.15 7.65
N TRP A 85 2.07 -7.85 7.46
CA TRP A 85 1.83 -7.19 6.18
C TRP A 85 2.87 -7.62 5.15
N GLU A 86 2.40 -8.23 4.06
CA GLU A 86 3.25 -8.75 3.00
C GLU A 86 2.66 -8.37 1.64
N LYS A 87 3.47 -7.72 0.78
CA LYS A 87 3.10 -7.47 -0.62
C LYS A 87 3.23 -8.78 -1.40
N ILE A 88 2.11 -9.31 -1.90
CA ILE A 88 2.06 -10.64 -2.56
C ILE A 88 1.82 -10.57 -4.07
N SER A 89 1.33 -9.44 -4.60
CA SER A 89 1.16 -9.27 -6.05
C SER A 89 1.16 -7.80 -6.46
N VAL A 90 1.66 -7.54 -7.68
CA VAL A 90 1.55 -6.29 -8.40
C VAL A 90 1.11 -6.63 -9.81
N ARG A 91 0.11 -5.91 -10.34
CA ARG A 91 -0.39 -6.04 -11.71
C ARG A 91 -0.56 -4.68 -12.36
#